data_AF-A0A2G9ZKW5-F1
#
_entry.id   AF-A0A2G9ZKW5-F1
#
_cell.length_a   1.000
_cell.length_b   1.000
_cell.length_c   1.000
_cell.angle_alpha   90.00
_cell.angle_beta   90.00
_cell.angle_gamma   90.00
#
_symmetry.space_group_name_H-M   'P 1'
#
loop_
_entity.id
_entity.type
_entity.pdbx_description
1 polymer ?
#
loop_
_entity_poly.entity_id
_entity_poly.type
_entity_poly.pdbx_seq_one_letter_code
_entity_poly.pdbx_strand_id
1 'polypeptide(L)'
;MAYQHSAQSEGAWNDRSFLFQMANIGSEIFRALKWQGKDKGIAERAFFRSLELFDLTAGDHKNRARLKEILRSREAWADFFYFDNDYNTTREQWEKYFLEFNYAANNNK
;
A
#
# COMPACT_ATOMS: atom_id res chain seq x y z
N MET A 1 -0.47 -10.41 -14.87
CA MET A 1 -1.58 -10.03 -13.96
C MET A 1 -2.31 -8.86 -14.62
N ALA A 2 -3.64 -8.88 -14.66
CA ALA A 2 -4.39 -7.73 -15.15
C ALA A 2 -4.38 -6.65 -14.05
N TYR A 3 -3.79 -5.49 -14.34
CA TYR A 3 -3.78 -4.33 -13.46
C TYR A 3 -5.23 -3.91 -13.16
N GLN A 4 -5.64 -3.88 -11.89
CA GLN A 4 -6.99 -3.42 -11.53
C GLN A 4 -7.09 -1.89 -11.66
N HIS A 5 -5.96 -1.20 -11.72
CA HIS A 5 -5.86 0.25 -11.88
C HIS A 5 -5.43 0.65 -13.30
N SER A 6 -6.19 0.28 -14.33
CA SER A 6 -5.92 0.67 -15.72
C SER A 6 -5.81 2.20 -15.93
N ALA A 7 -6.48 3.01 -15.10
CA ALA A 7 -6.46 4.47 -15.18
C ALA A 7 -5.32 5.16 -14.39
N GLN A 8 -4.63 4.46 -13.47
CA GLN A 8 -3.47 5.02 -12.74
C GLN A 8 -2.13 4.50 -13.29
N SER A 9 -2.14 3.37 -14.01
CA SER A 9 -0.97 2.80 -14.68
C SER A 9 -0.49 3.59 -15.91
N GLU A 10 -1.29 4.53 -16.44
CA GLU A 10 -0.96 5.35 -17.62
C GLU A 10 -0.16 6.62 -17.24
N GLY A 11 1.00 6.45 -16.60
CA GLY A 11 1.98 7.52 -16.34
C GLY A 11 1.66 8.45 -15.16
N ALA A 12 0.38 8.72 -14.87
CA ALA A 12 -0.05 9.67 -13.83
C ALA A 12 0.36 9.29 -12.40
N TRP A 13 0.69 8.02 -12.13
CA TRP A 13 1.19 7.59 -10.82
C TRP A 13 2.61 8.09 -10.52
N ASN A 14 3.47 8.12 -11.54
CA ASN A 14 4.87 8.55 -11.41
C ASN A 14 5.00 10.09 -11.27
N ASP A 15 3.94 10.84 -11.54
CA ASP A 15 3.89 12.28 -11.28
C ASP A 15 3.58 12.61 -9.81
N ARG A 16 3.06 11.64 -9.04
CA ARG A 16 2.67 11.85 -7.64
C ARG A 16 3.88 11.84 -6.71
N SER A 17 3.89 12.68 -5.68
CA SER A 17 4.95 12.61 -4.67
C SER A 17 4.98 11.26 -3.96
N PHE A 18 6.15 10.86 -3.42
CA PHE A 18 6.27 9.64 -2.63
C PHE A 18 5.27 9.58 -1.46
N LEU A 19 5.05 10.70 -0.77
CA LEU A 19 4.09 10.78 0.33
C LEU A 19 2.67 10.47 -0.14
N PHE A 20 2.28 10.99 -1.32
CA PHE A 20 0.98 10.70 -1.91
C PHE A 20 0.87 9.23 -2.33
N GLN A 21 1.92 8.66 -2.93
CA GLN A 21 1.97 7.24 -3.31
C GLN A 21 1.77 6.34 -2.08
N MET A 22 2.52 6.58 -0.99
CA MET A 22 2.40 5.84 0.26
C MET A 22 1.05 6.04 0.97
N ALA A 23 0.48 7.24 0.94
CA ALA A 23 -0.86 7.50 1.48
C ALA A 23 -1.96 6.69 0.77
N ASN A 24 -1.85 6.54 -0.55
CA ASN A 24 -2.79 5.75 -1.35
C ASN A 24 -2.64 4.24 -1.10
N ILE A 25 -1.40 3.74 -0.97
CA ILE A 25 -1.14 2.37 -0.48
C ILE A 25 -1.83 2.16 0.87
N GLY A 26 -1.65 3.09 1.81
CA GLY A 26 -2.28 3.07 3.12
C GLY A 26 -3.81 3.02 3.08
N SER A 27 -4.42 3.74 2.14
CA SER A 27 -5.89 3.72 1.96
C SER A 27 -6.41 2.33 1.57
N GLU A 28 -5.67 1.58 0.73
CA GLU A 28 -6.03 0.20 0.39
C GLU A 28 -5.79 -0.76 1.56
N ILE A 29 -4.70 -0.57 2.32
CA ILE A 29 -4.43 -1.33 3.56
C ILE A 29 -5.56 -1.14 4.56
N PHE A 30 -5.98 0.11 4.84
CA PHE A 30 -7.08 0.39 5.75
C PHE A 30 -8.39 -0.23 5.27
N ARG A 31 -8.63 -0.24 3.95
CA ARG A 31 -9.81 -0.89 3.38
C ARG A 31 -9.74 -2.40 3.57
N ALA A 32 -8.60 -3.03 3.33
CA ALA A 32 -8.41 -4.46 3.55
C ALA A 32 -8.67 -4.82 5.02
N LEU A 33 -8.06 -4.10 5.97
CA LEU A 33 -8.26 -4.27 7.42
C LEU A 33 -9.69 -4.01 7.88
N LYS A 34 -10.38 -3.03 7.28
CA LYS A 34 -11.78 -2.67 7.63
C LYS A 34 -12.76 -3.78 7.26
N TRP A 35 -12.54 -4.43 6.13
CA TRP A 35 -13.43 -5.46 5.58
C TRP A 35 -12.99 -6.89 5.91
N GLN A 36 -11.80 -7.05 6.49
CA GLN A 36 -11.35 -8.30 7.09
C GLN A 36 -12.38 -8.79 8.12
N GLY A 37 -12.84 -10.03 7.97
CA GLY A 37 -13.89 -10.63 8.81
C GLY A 37 -15.32 -10.15 8.53
N LYS A 38 -15.53 -9.21 7.60
CA LYS A 38 -16.87 -8.71 7.21
C LYS A 38 -17.26 -9.14 5.80
N ASP A 39 -16.38 -8.89 4.84
CA ASP A 39 -16.54 -9.30 3.45
C ASP A 39 -15.16 -9.65 2.88
N LYS A 40 -14.96 -10.96 2.69
CA LYS A 40 -13.70 -11.50 2.19
C LYS A 40 -13.37 -10.96 0.80
N GLY A 41 -14.35 -10.85 -0.09
CA GLY A 41 -14.12 -10.37 -1.45
C GLY A 41 -13.71 -8.90 -1.52
N ILE A 42 -14.27 -8.04 -0.67
CA ILE A 42 -13.83 -6.63 -0.57
C ILE A 42 -12.42 -6.54 0.02
N ALA A 43 -12.15 -7.30 1.09
CA ALA A 43 -10.86 -7.29 1.76
C ALA A 43 -9.74 -7.75 0.81
N GLU A 44 -9.94 -8.87 0.09
CA GLU A 44 -8.98 -9.42 -0.87
C GLU A 44 -8.72 -8.47 -2.04
N ARG A 45 -9.76 -7.84 -2.60
CA ARG A 45 -9.56 -6.85 -3.68
C ARG A 45 -8.71 -5.66 -3.22
N ALA A 46 -8.97 -5.14 -2.02
CA ALA A 46 -8.18 -4.06 -1.46
C ALA A 46 -6.73 -4.50 -1.20
N PHE A 47 -6.54 -5.71 -0.69
CA PHE A 47 -5.20 -6.29 -0.54
C PHE A 47 -4.44 -6.35 -1.87
N PHE A 48 -5.02 -6.94 -2.93
CA PHE A 48 -4.33 -7.04 -4.22
C PHE A 48 -4.02 -5.66 -4.82
N ARG A 49 -4.92 -4.68 -4.66
CA ARG A 49 -4.65 -3.30 -5.07
C ARG A 49 -3.50 -2.67 -4.30
N SER A 50 -3.40 -2.90 -3.00
CA SER A 50 -2.26 -2.39 -2.22
C SER A 50 -0.92 -2.94 -2.72
N LEU A 51 -0.86 -4.23 -3.11
CA LEU A 51 0.33 -4.83 -3.71
C LEU A 51 0.66 -4.22 -5.08
N GLU A 52 -0.36 -4.01 -5.92
CA GLU A 52 -0.21 -3.32 -7.21
C GLU A 52 0.38 -1.91 -7.02
N LEU A 53 -0.11 -1.16 -6.02
CA LEU A 53 0.42 0.17 -5.71
C LEU A 53 1.84 0.13 -5.15
N PHE A 54 2.19 -0.87 -4.32
CA PHE A 54 3.57 -1.09 -3.90
C PHE A 54 4.49 -1.34 -5.10
N ASP A 55 4.07 -2.20 -6.04
CA ASP A 55 4.86 -2.57 -7.23
C ASP A 55 5.05 -1.36 -8.17
N LEU A 56 3.99 -0.57 -8.38
CA LEU A 56 4.08 0.70 -9.13
C LEU A 56 5.01 1.70 -8.44
N THR A 57 4.92 1.83 -7.11
CA THR A 57 5.75 2.75 -6.32
C THR A 57 7.22 2.33 -6.32
N ALA A 58 7.50 1.02 -6.30
CA ALA A 58 8.86 0.47 -6.40
C ALA A 58 9.44 0.61 -7.82
N GLY A 59 8.59 0.53 -8.85
CA GLY A 59 8.99 0.73 -10.25
C GLY A 59 9.37 2.18 -10.59
N ASP A 60 8.96 3.13 -9.76
CA ASP A 60 9.23 4.55 -9.96
C ASP A 60 10.70 4.91 -9.70
N HIS A 61 11.39 5.42 -10.72
CA HIS A 61 12.80 5.78 -10.65
C HIS A 61 13.13 6.76 -9.52
N LYS A 62 12.22 7.68 -9.16
CA LYS A 62 12.46 8.65 -8.09
C LYS A 62 12.53 8.01 -6.70
N ASN A 63 11.98 6.80 -6.56
CA ASN A 63 11.90 6.07 -5.30
C ASN A 63 13.05 5.08 -5.09
N ARG A 64 14.05 5.04 -5.98
CA ARG A 64 15.20 4.11 -5.90
C ARG A 64 15.90 4.11 -4.54
N ALA A 65 16.03 5.28 -3.91
CA ALA A 65 16.65 5.41 -2.58
C ALA A 65 15.81 4.81 -1.43
N ARG A 66 14.51 4.55 -1.67
CA ARG A 66 13.54 4.06 -0.67
C ARG A 66 13.03 2.65 -0.97
N LEU A 67 13.59 1.95 -1.96
CA LEU A 67 13.16 0.60 -2.35
C LEU A 67 13.15 -0.38 -1.18
N LYS A 68 14.13 -0.27 -0.29
CA LYS A 68 14.21 -1.13 0.90
C LYS A 68 12.98 -0.97 1.80
N GLU A 69 12.49 0.25 1.99
CA GLU A 69 11.29 0.51 2.77
C GLU A 69 10.05 -0.02 2.03
N ILE A 70 9.91 0.33 0.74
CA ILE A 70 8.75 -0.04 -0.08
C ILE A 70 8.60 -1.57 -0.15
N LEU A 71 9.67 -2.28 -0.50
CA LEU A 71 9.64 -3.73 -0.72
C LEU A 71 9.47 -4.51 0.58
N ARG A 72 10.07 -4.04 1.69
CA ARG A 72 9.85 -4.67 3.01
C ARG A 72 8.44 -4.46 3.52
N SER A 73 7.88 -3.26 3.35
CA SER A 73 6.48 -2.99 3.70
C SER A 73 5.53 -3.83 2.84
N ARG A 74 5.83 -4.02 1.55
CA ARG A 74 5.08 -4.92 0.67
C ARG A 74 5.14 -6.38 1.16
N GLU A 75 6.33 -6.87 1.47
CA GLU A 75 6.56 -8.24 1.95
C GLU A 75 5.87 -8.50 3.29
N ALA A 76 6.10 -7.63 4.27
CA ALA A 76 5.48 -7.74 5.59
C ALA A 76 3.95 -7.60 5.52
N TRP A 77 3.41 -6.81 4.59
CA TRP A 77 1.97 -6.69 4.40
C TRP A 77 1.36 -7.96 3.81
N ALA A 78 2.06 -8.58 2.84
CA ALA A 78 1.65 -9.87 2.30
C ALA A 78 1.68 -10.95 3.40
N ASP A 79 2.77 -11.00 4.18
CA ASP A 79 2.92 -11.89 5.33
C ASP A 79 1.78 -11.76 6.33
N PHE A 80 1.49 -10.53 6.76
CA PHE A 80 0.41 -10.23 7.71
C PHE A 80 -0.97 -10.66 7.23
N PHE A 81 -1.29 -10.41 5.95
CA PHE A 81 -2.67 -10.55 5.48
C PHE A 81 -3.01 -11.96 4.98
N TYR A 82 -2.05 -12.69 4.41
CA TYR A 82 -2.29 -13.97 3.75
C TYR A 82 -1.48 -15.15 4.29
N PHE A 83 -0.37 -14.90 4.98
CA PHE A 83 0.53 -15.95 5.46
C PHE A 83 0.50 -16.03 6.99
N ASP A 84 1.54 -16.63 7.58
CA ASP A 84 1.61 -16.97 8.99
C ASP A 84 1.98 -15.77 9.88
N ASN A 85 2.17 -14.59 9.30
CA ASN A 85 2.59 -13.37 9.99
C ASN A 85 3.91 -13.59 10.77
N ASP A 86 4.91 -14.18 10.11
CA ASP A 86 6.24 -14.47 10.67
C ASP A 86 6.94 -13.21 11.19
N TYR A 87 6.65 -12.04 10.59
CA TYR A 87 7.17 -10.75 11.06
C TYR A 87 6.45 -10.20 12.29
N ASN A 88 5.41 -10.89 12.78
CA ASN A 88 4.64 -10.54 13.96
C ASN A 88 4.11 -9.09 13.93
N THR A 89 3.69 -8.63 12.75
CA THR A 89 3.12 -7.30 12.62
C THR A 89 1.69 -7.27 13.13
N THR A 90 1.22 -6.11 13.59
CA THR A 90 -0.15 -5.94 14.09
C THR A 90 -0.93 -4.95 13.25
N ARG A 91 -2.26 -5.05 13.32
CA ARG A 91 -3.18 -4.09 12.70
C ARG A 91 -2.84 -2.64 13.08
N GLU A 92 -2.56 -2.40 14.35
CA GLU A 92 -2.27 -1.07 14.90
C GLU A 92 -0.95 -0.52 14.35
N GLN A 93 0.04 -1.38 14.08
CA GLN A 93 1.30 -0.98 13.45
C GLN A 93 1.07 -0.53 12.00
N TRP A 94 0.26 -1.27 11.23
CA TRP A 94 -0.12 -0.87 9.87
C TRP A 94 -0.90 0.43 9.85
N GLU A 95 -1.90 0.56 10.73
CA GLU A 95 -2.71 1.76 10.89
C GLU A 95 -1.83 2.97 11.24
N LYS A 96 -0.96 2.84 12.24
CA LYS A 96 -0.04 3.90 12.66
C LYS A 96 0.92 4.31 11.55
N TYR A 97 1.64 3.37 10.94
CA TYR A 97 2.66 3.66 9.94
C TYR A 97 2.08 4.36 8.71
N PHE A 98 0.93 3.91 8.20
CA PHE A 98 0.31 4.52 7.03
C PHE A 98 -0.52 5.79 7.33
N LEU A 99 -0.95 5.99 8.56
CA LEU A 99 -1.60 7.23 8.96
C LEU A 99 -0.65 8.43 8.86
N GLU A 100 0.62 8.26 9.21
CA GLU A 100 1.64 9.31 9.10
C GLU A 100 1.79 9.80 7.65
N PHE A 101 1.76 8.89 6.67
CA PHE A 101 1.79 9.27 5.25
C PHE A 101 0.53 10.01 4.81
N ASN A 102 -0.65 9.58 5.28
CA ASN A 102 -1.91 10.29 5.01
C ASN A 102 -1.91 11.71 5.57
N TYR A 103 -1.39 11.87 6.79
CA TYR A 103 -1.25 13.18 7.42
C TYR A 103 -0.26 14.08 6.64
N ALA A 104 0.93 13.56 6.35
CA ALA A 104 1.96 14.29 5.62
C ALA A 104 1.53 14.64 4.18
N ALA A 105 0.80 13.77 3.48
CA ALA A 105 0.29 14.05 2.15
C ALA A 105 -0.76 15.16 2.12
N ASN A 106 -1.55 15.32 3.20
CA ASN A 106 -2.56 16.38 3.30
C ASN A 106 -1.99 17.74 3.72
N ASN A 107 -0.89 17.76 4.48
CA ASN A 107 -0.23 18.99 4.90
C ASN A 107 0.71 19.58 3.84
N ASN A 108 1.07 18.83 2.81
CA ASN A 108 1.89 19.28 1.69
C ASN A 108 1.06 19.79 0.49
N LYS A 109 -0.14 20.33 0.74
CA LYS A 109 -1.01 20.92 -0.29
C LYS A 109 -0.76 22.41 -0.47
#